data_AF-A0A9W8R8Q0-F1
#
_entry.id   AF-A0A9W8R8Q0-F1
#
_cell.length_a   1.000
_cell.length_b   1.000
_cell.length_c   1.000
_cell.angle_alpha   90.00
_cell.angle_beta   90.00
_cell.angle_gamma   90.00
#
_symmetry.space_group_name_H-M   'P 1'
#
loop_
_entity.id
_entity.type
_entity.pdbx_description
1 polymer ?
#
loop_
_entity_poly.entity_id
_entity_poly.type
_entity_poly.pdbx_seq_one_letter_code
_entity_poly.pdbx_strand_id
1 'polypeptide(L)'
;MAATNDSAVLFYIVASQKKLNFDYTPNWGRGNPNSYIDNLTFPRVLTNKPYKYRVVKAGQDLGVRDSYSVQSDGSQKVNFLEYNAGRGIADTQTIQVYVVDPDNGNQYLVAQWK
;
A
#
# COMPACT_ATOMS: atom_id res chain seq x y z
N MET A 1 -18.38 7.97 14.70
CA MET A 1 -17.80 8.17 13.35
C MET A 1 -18.96 8.34 12.39
N ALA A 2 -19.02 9.43 11.63
CA ALA A 2 -19.99 9.52 10.55
C ALA A 2 -19.69 8.39 9.56
N ALA A 3 -20.66 7.52 9.29
CA ALA A 3 -20.54 6.59 8.20
C ALA A 3 -20.40 7.44 6.94
N THR A 4 -19.21 7.45 6.34
CA THR A 4 -19.06 7.95 4.98
C THR A 4 -20.11 7.21 4.17
N ASN A 5 -20.97 7.93 3.46
CA ASN A 5 -21.90 7.29 2.55
C ASN A 5 -21.08 6.77 1.37
N ASP A 6 -20.52 5.56 1.52
CA ASP A 6 -19.60 4.95 0.57
C ASP A 6 -20.20 4.93 -0.83
N SER A 7 -21.53 4.78 -0.96
CA SER A 7 -22.23 4.85 -2.24
C SER A 7 -22.11 6.22 -2.92
N ALA A 8 -22.20 7.33 -2.19
CA ALA A 8 -22.07 8.66 -2.76
C ALA A 8 -20.67 8.90 -3.34
N VAL A 9 -19.64 8.45 -2.61
CA VAL A 9 -18.23 8.51 -3.09
C VAL A 9 -18.06 7.64 -4.33
N LEU A 10 -18.56 6.41 -4.30
CA LEU A 10 -18.48 5.49 -5.45
C LEU A 10 -19.17 6.06 -6.69
N PHE A 11 -20.38 6.60 -6.56
CA PHE A 11 -21.10 7.19 -7.69
C PHE A 11 -20.41 8.45 -8.23
N TYR A 12 -19.80 9.27 -7.37
CA TYR A 12 -18.97 10.39 -7.82
C TYR A 12 -17.76 9.92 -8.64
N ILE A 13 -17.07 8.86 -8.20
CA ILE A 13 -15.95 8.26 -8.93
C ILE A 13 -16.42 7.69 -10.28
N VAL A 14 -17.53 6.94 -10.32
CA VAL A 14 -18.08 6.38 -11.56
C VAL A 14 -18.49 7.48 -12.54
N ALA A 15 -19.12 8.56 -12.05
CA ALA A 15 -19.54 9.69 -12.89
C ALA A 15 -18.33 10.41 -13.51
N SER A 16 -17.23 10.56 -12.77
CA SER A 16 -16.03 11.29 -13.20
C SER A 16 -15.06 10.46 -14.05
N GLN A 17 -14.78 9.20 -13.67
CA GLN A 17 -13.76 8.37 -14.31
C GLN A 17 -14.32 7.38 -15.35
N LYS A 18 -15.64 7.14 -15.34
CA LYS A 18 -16.38 6.17 -16.18
C LYS A 18 -16.04 4.70 -15.95
N LYS A 19 -14.76 4.34 -15.86
CA LYS A 19 -14.28 2.98 -15.63
C LYS A 19 -13.06 3.02 -14.71
N LEU A 20 -13.11 2.24 -13.65
CA LEU A 20 -12.02 2.08 -12.69
C LEU A 20 -11.96 0.61 -12.28
N ASN A 21 -10.75 0.10 -12.04
CA ASN A 21 -10.53 -1.25 -11.56
C ASN A 21 -9.29 -1.26 -10.67
N PHE A 22 -9.48 -1.60 -9.40
CA PHE A 22 -8.41 -1.74 -8.42
C PHE A 22 -8.78 -2.84 -7.43
N ASP A 23 -7.75 -3.41 -6.81
CA ASP A 23 -7.83 -4.34 -5.70
C ASP A 23 -6.60 -4.09 -4.82
N TYR A 24 -6.85 -3.40 -3.70
CA TYR A 24 -5.87 -3.10 -2.67
C TYR A 24 -5.99 -4.06 -1.46
N THR A 25 -6.58 -5.24 -1.65
CA THR A 25 -6.58 -6.28 -0.62
C THR A 25 -5.13 -6.64 -0.25
N PRO A 26 -4.71 -6.47 1.01
CA PRO A 26 -3.31 -6.62 1.37
C PRO A 26 -2.92 -8.09 1.50
N ASN A 27 -2.02 -8.57 0.62
CA ASN A 27 -1.42 -9.90 0.74
C ASN A 27 -0.04 -9.81 1.39
N TRP A 28 0.05 -10.17 2.66
CA TRP A 28 1.28 -10.10 3.45
C TRP A 28 2.18 -11.31 3.23
N GLY A 29 3.40 -11.07 2.74
CA GLY A 29 4.42 -12.08 2.54
C GLY A 29 5.30 -12.24 3.78
N ARG A 30 5.28 -13.42 4.39
CA ARG A 30 6.20 -13.78 5.49
C ARG A 30 7.59 -14.14 4.96
N GLY A 31 8.60 -13.76 5.73
CA GLY A 31 10.01 -14.07 5.48
C GLY A 31 10.49 -15.35 6.13
N ASN A 32 11.80 -15.40 6.40
CA ASN A 32 12.45 -16.45 7.17
C ASN A 32 13.25 -15.83 8.35
N PRO A 33 12.92 -16.13 9.62
CA PRO A 33 11.83 -17.00 10.05
C PRO A 33 10.46 -16.40 9.75
N ASN A 34 9.42 -17.25 9.73
CA ASN A 34 8.07 -16.82 9.36
C ASN A 34 7.44 -15.81 10.32
N SER A 35 8.06 -15.52 11.48
CA SER A 35 7.70 -14.44 12.41
C SER A 35 8.03 -13.03 11.90
N TYR A 36 8.57 -12.90 10.68
CA TYR A 36 8.82 -11.63 10.02
C TYR A 36 7.92 -11.49 8.80
N ILE A 37 7.46 -10.27 8.57
CA ILE A 37 6.77 -9.83 7.36
C ILE A 37 7.78 -9.11 6.48
N ASP A 38 8.05 -9.66 5.31
CA ASP A 38 9.08 -9.16 4.40
C ASP A 38 8.50 -8.24 3.32
N ASN A 39 7.24 -8.46 2.95
CA ASN A 39 6.61 -7.71 1.87
C ASN A 39 5.08 -7.68 1.98
N LEU A 40 4.49 -6.83 1.15
CA LEU A 40 3.07 -6.70 0.92
C LEU A 40 2.83 -6.65 -0.59
N THR A 41 1.86 -7.42 -1.09
CA THR A 41 1.44 -7.36 -2.50
C THR A 41 -0.02 -6.94 -2.61
N PHE A 42 -0.30 -5.93 -3.42
CA PHE A 42 -1.65 -5.57 -3.84
C PHE A 42 -1.95 -6.24 -5.19
N PRO A 43 -3.08 -6.97 -5.36
CA PRO A 43 -3.39 -7.66 -6.61
C PRO A 43 -3.58 -6.74 -7.81
N ARG A 44 -4.11 -5.52 -7.61
CA ARG A 44 -4.34 -4.58 -8.71
C ARG A 44 -4.29 -3.13 -8.25
N VAL A 45 -3.18 -2.46 -8.52
CA VAL A 45 -3.00 -1.04 -8.16
C VAL A 45 -3.48 -0.10 -9.26
N LEU A 46 -3.68 1.17 -8.90
CA LEU A 46 -3.84 2.25 -9.87
C LEU A 46 -2.52 2.51 -10.62
N THR A 47 -2.61 2.74 -11.93
CA THR A 47 -1.44 2.90 -12.82
C THR A 47 -1.40 4.23 -13.57
N ASN A 48 -2.34 5.12 -13.30
CA ASN A 48 -2.44 6.44 -13.95
C ASN A 48 -1.34 7.42 -13.54
N LYS A 49 -0.58 7.14 -12.47
CA LYS A 49 0.55 7.94 -12.00
C LYS A 49 1.66 7.03 -11.43
N PRO A 50 2.91 7.51 -11.34
CA PRO A 50 4.00 6.80 -10.69
C PRO A 50 3.88 6.90 -9.16
N TYR A 51 2.85 6.29 -8.57
CA TYR A 51 2.64 6.28 -7.12
C TYR A 51 3.82 5.66 -6.37
N LYS A 52 4.15 6.23 -5.20
CA LYS A 52 5.18 5.73 -4.29
C LYS A 52 4.54 5.16 -3.02
N TYR A 53 5.33 4.47 -2.19
CA TYR A 53 4.88 4.00 -0.89
C TYR A 53 5.74 4.51 0.25
N ARG A 54 5.08 4.91 1.34
CA ARG A 54 5.69 5.17 2.65
C ARG A 54 5.37 4.02 3.59
N VAL A 55 6.35 3.58 4.37
CA VAL A 55 6.19 2.51 5.36
C VAL A 55 6.50 3.03 6.76
N VAL A 56 5.63 2.74 7.71
CA VAL A 56 5.81 3.04 9.13
C VAL A 56 5.75 1.73 9.91
N LYS A 57 6.73 1.48 10.79
CA LYS A 57 6.75 0.32 11.69
C LYS A 57 6.70 0.79 13.14
N ALA A 58 5.76 0.30 13.95
CA ALA A 58 5.64 0.66 15.37
C ALA A 58 5.78 2.20 15.65
N GLY A 59 5.24 3.04 14.77
CA GLY A 59 5.35 4.52 14.84
C GLY A 59 6.64 5.11 14.28
N GLN A 60 7.66 4.32 13.98
CA GLN A 60 8.88 4.74 13.29
C GLN A 60 8.63 4.84 11.78
N ASP A 61 8.77 6.04 11.22
CA ASP A 61 8.74 6.27 9.78
C ASP A 61 10.02 5.72 9.12
N LEU A 62 9.87 4.82 8.15
CA LEU A 62 10.98 4.26 7.36
C LEU A 62 11.20 5.01 6.04
N GLY A 63 10.39 6.05 5.78
CA GLY A 63 10.49 6.90 4.61
C GLY A 63 9.70 6.40 3.40
N VAL A 64 9.82 7.17 2.32
CA VAL A 64 9.20 6.91 1.02
C VAL A 64 10.23 6.29 0.09
N ARG A 65 9.84 5.28 -0.67
CA ARG A 65 10.66 4.73 -1.77
C ARG A 65 9.86 4.63 -3.06
N ASP A 66 10.60 4.60 -4.17
CA ASP A 66 10.03 4.27 -5.46
C ASP A 66 9.44 2.87 -5.44
N SER A 67 8.26 2.73 -6.03
CA SER A 67 7.56 1.45 -6.10
C SER A 67 8.22 0.55 -7.15
N TYR A 68 8.14 -0.76 -6.94
CA TYR A 68 8.46 -1.71 -8.01
C TYR A 68 7.51 -1.55 -9.18
N SER A 69 7.95 -1.97 -10.37
CA SER A 69 7.10 -2.02 -11.55
C SER A 69 5.83 -2.82 -11.29
N VAL A 70 4.71 -2.29 -11.77
CA VAL A 70 3.43 -3.01 -11.80
C VAL A 70 3.58 -4.20 -12.75
N GLN A 71 3.17 -5.38 -12.30
CA GLN A 71 3.27 -6.61 -13.06
C GLN A 71 2.15 -6.70 -14.12
N SER A 72 2.26 -7.66 -15.05
CA SER A 72 1.29 -7.81 -16.14
C SER A 72 -0.13 -8.15 -15.69
N ASP A 73 -0.31 -8.70 -14.49
CA ASP A 73 -1.60 -8.98 -13.87
C ASP A 73 -2.21 -7.75 -13.15
N GLY A 74 -1.45 -6.66 -13.04
CA GLY A 74 -1.79 -5.44 -12.32
C GLY A 74 -1.24 -5.39 -10.89
N SER A 75 -0.58 -6.46 -10.42
CA SER A 75 -0.10 -6.53 -9.05
C SER A 75 1.13 -5.66 -8.82
N GLN A 76 1.29 -5.21 -7.59
CA GLN A 76 2.47 -4.45 -7.18
C GLN A 76 2.89 -4.84 -5.78
N LYS A 77 4.19 -5.10 -5.62
CA LYS A 77 4.81 -5.51 -4.37
C LYS A 77 5.55 -4.34 -3.72
N VAL A 78 5.39 -4.19 -2.42
CA VAL A 78 6.17 -3.34 -1.54
C VAL A 78 7.10 -4.23 -0.73
N ASN A 79 8.41 -4.10 -0.93
CA ASN A 79 9.43 -4.92 -0.29
C ASN A 79 10.00 -4.22 0.96
N PHE A 80 9.61 -4.66 2.17
CA PHE A 80 10.00 -4.00 3.42
C PHE A 80 11.48 -4.08 3.72
N LEU A 81 12.20 -5.05 3.14
CA LEU A 81 13.65 -5.14 3.29
C LEU A 81 14.35 -3.88 2.78
N GLU A 82 13.82 -3.22 1.74
CA GLU A 82 14.41 -1.98 1.24
C GLU A 82 14.21 -0.82 2.23
N TYR A 83 13.08 -0.79 2.93
CA TYR A 83 12.77 0.23 3.92
C TYR A 83 13.51 -0.02 5.25
N ASN A 84 13.78 -1.28 5.59
CA ASN A 84 14.21 -1.70 6.91
C ASN A 84 15.61 -2.34 6.90
N ALA A 85 16.56 -1.71 6.21
CA ALA A 85 17.97 -2.07 6.20
C ALA A 85 18.24 -3.57 5.90
N GLY A 86 17.54 -4.11 4.90
CA GLY A 86 17.67 -5.49 4.44
C GLY A 86 16.91 -6.53 5.26
N ARG A 87 16.04 -6.13 6.19
CA ARG A 87 15.35 -7.04 7.12
C ARG A 87 13.83 -6.92 7.00
N GLY A 88 13.12 -8.03 7.18
CA GLY A 88 11.67 -8.01 7.44
C GLY A 88 11.32 -7.27 8.74
N ILE A 89 10.03 -7.03 8.94
CA ILE A 89 9.48 -6.42 10.15
C ILE A 89 8.84 -7.52 10.99
N ALA A 90 9.13 -7.57 12.30
CA ALA A 90 8.56 -8.60 13.17
C ALA A 90 7.02 -8.48 13.18
N ASP A 91 6.31 -9.61 13.10
CA ASP A 91 4.85 -9.65 13.01
C ASP A 91 4.14 -9.21 14.31
N THR A 92 4.88 -9.02 15.39
CA THR A 92 4.42 -8.38 16.63
C THR A 92 4.36 -6.85 16.56
N GLN A 93 4.89 -6.25 15.50
CA GLN A 93 4.90 -4.80 15.29
C GLN A 93 3.80 -4.37 14.33
N THR A 94 3.10 -3.28 14.66
CA THR A 94 2.20 -2.63 13.71
C THR A 94 2.96 -2.16 12.48
N ILE A 95 2.47 -2.48 11.28
CA ILE A 95 3.01 -1.99 10.01
C ILE A 95 1.92 -1.17 9.32
N GLN A 96 2.24 0.05 8.90
CA GLN A 96 1.33 0.90 8.12
C GLN A 96 1.97 1.22 6.79
N VAL A 97 1.22 1.02 5.70
CA VAL A 97 1.66 1.32 4.34
C VAL A 97 0.74 2.39 3.75
N TYR A 98 1.34 3.49 3.31
CA TYR A 98 0.64 4.61 2.69
C TYR A 98 1.03 4.68 1.22
N VAL A 99 0.04 4.88 0.34
CA VAL A 99 0.30 5.32 -1.03
C VAL A 99 0.53 6.83 -1.01
N VAL A 100 1.52 7.30 -1.77
CA VAL A 100 1.89 8.72 -1.89
C VAL A 100 1.57 9.20 -3.30
N ASP A 101 0.71 10.22 -3.41
CA ASP A 101 0.35 10.86 -4.67
C ASP A 101 1.51 11.77 -5.13
N PRO A 102 2.13 11.51 -6.30
CA PRO A 102 3.30 12.26 -6.73
C PRO A 102 3.03 13.74 -7.03
N ASP A 103 1.78 14.12 -7.29
CA ASP A 103 1.44 15.49 -7.70
C ASP A 103 1.42 16.48 -6.53
N ASN A 104 1.08 16.01 -5.33
CA ASN A 104 0.84 16.87 -4.16
C ASN A 104 1.50 16.36 -2.87
N GLY A 105 2.07 15.15 -2.87
CA GLY A 105 2.67 14.53 -1.69
C GLY A 105 1.67 14.05 -0.64
N ASN A 106 0.36 14.10 -0.93
CA ASN A 106 -0.67 13.55 -0.05
C ASN A 106 -0.52 12.06 0.09
N GLN A 107 -0.88 11.56 1.27
CA GLN A 107 -0.63 10.17 1.64
C GLN A 107 -1.90 9.54 2.20
N TYR A 108 -2.20 8.33 1.75
CA TYR A 108 -3.43 7.62 2.10
C TYR A 108 -3.07 6.23 2.62
N LEU A 109 -3.55 5.88 3.81
CA LEU A 109 -3.33 4.55 4.39
C LEU A 109 -4.06 3.50 3.53
N VAL A 110 -3.31 2.54 2.98
CA VAL A 110 -3.85 1.49 2.09
C VAL A 110 -3.72 0.09 2.67
N ALA A 111 -2.85 -0.11 3.67
CA ALA A 111 -2.76 -1.37 4.40
C ALA A 111 -2.24 -1.15 5.83
N GLN A 112 -2.72 -2.00 6.74
CA GLN A 112 -2.22 -2.06 8.10
C GLN A 112 -2.13 -3.52 8.58
N TRP A 113 -0.97 -3.91 9.10
CA TRP A 113 -0.77 -5.14 9.89
C TRP A 113 -0.86 -4.77 11.38
N LYS A 114 -1.55 -5.57 12.18
CA LYS A 114 -1.70 -5.38 13.62
C LYS A 114 -1.72 -6.71 14.36
#